data_AF-Z9JGT4-F1
#
_entry.id   AF-Z9JGT4-F1
#
_cell.length_a   1.000
_cell.length_b   1.000
_cell.length_c   1.000
_cell.angle_alpha   90.00
_cell.angle_beta   90.00
_cell.angle_gamma   90.00
#
_symmetry.space_group_name_H-M   'P 1'
#
loop_
_entity.id
_entity.type
_entity.pdbx_description
1 polymer ?
#
loop_
_entity_poly.entity_id
_entity_poly.type
_entity_poly.pdbx_seq_one_letter_code
_entity_poly.pdbx_strand_id
1 'polypeptide(L)'
;MEVKAIPYDPKVRGGSNKAGHVKVFDSQVLTDQDIKNYAQQLAGDVPLKQVSPGVYLAKLSDGTILNFRSVSSSQKETGARWTIDIRNSPALKDVVNQQKVELKFR
;
A
#
# COMPACT_ATOMS: atom_id res chain seq x y z
N MET A 1 -12.70 -19.76 10.06
CA MET A 1 -11.50 -19.12 9.49
C MET A 1 -11.76 -17.63 9.52
N GLU A 2 -11.04 -16.90 10.36
CA GLU A 2 -11.27 -15.48 10.61
C GLU A 2 -10.82 -14.68 9.37
N VAL A 3 -11.75 -14.00 8.71
CA VAL A 3 -11.46 -13.19 7.53
C VAL A 3 -10.75 -11.94 8.02
N LYS A 4 -9.42 -11.95 8.05
CA LYS A 4 -8.59 -10.78 8.35
C LYS A 4 -9.03 -9.64 7.44
N ALA A 5 -9.41 -8.50 8.03
CA ALA A 5 -9.91 -7.35 7.32
C ALA A 5 -8.92 -6.93 6.22
N ILE A 6 -9.30 -7.19 4.97
CA ILE A 6 -8.66 -6.61 3.79
C ILE A 6 -9.25 -5.20 3.60
N PRO A 7 -8.49 -4.22 3.08
CA PRO A 7 -8.95 -2.82 2.88
C PRO A 7 -10.07 -2.64 1.84
N TYR A 8 -10.76 -3.73 1.48
CA TYR A 8 -12.08 -3.73 0.84
C TYR A 8 -13.21 -4.02 1.85
N ASP A 9 -12.98 -3.85 3.15
CA ASP A 9 -14.09 -3.71 4.12
C ASP A 9 -14.97 -2.54 3.62
N PRO A 10 -16.29 -2.74 3.42
CA PRO A 10 -17.23 -1.67 3.05
C PRO A 10 -17.15 -0.42 3.94
N LYS A 11 -16.63 -0.57 5.17
CA LYS A 11 -16.40 0.51 6.12
C LYS A 11 -15.17 1.37 5.79
N VAL A 12 -14.19 0.84 5.05
CA VAL A 12 -13.01 1.59 4.60
C VAL A 12 -13.34 2.26 3.27
N ARG A 13 -13.94 3.45 3.35
CA ARG A 13 -14.23 4.28 2.18
C ARG A 13 -12.93 4.81 1.59
N GLY A 14 -12.91 5.08 0.29
CA GLY A 14 -11.72 5.64 -0.35
C GLY A 14 -12.00 6.41 -1.62
N GLY A 15 -11.05 7.26 -2.00
CA GLY A 15 -11.06 8.04 -3.24
C GLY A 15 -9.82 7.74 -4.08
N SER A 16 -9.94 7.87 -5.40
CA SER A 16 -8.80 7.71 -6.31
C SER A 16 -8.48 9.05 -6.99
N ASN A 17 -7.21 9.30 -7.31
CA ASN A 17 -6.86 10.46 -8.10
C ASN A 17 -7.34 10.31 -9.55
N LYS A 18 -7.44 11.43 -10.29
CA LYS A 18 -7.89 11.44 -11.70
C LYS A 18 -7.06 10.52 -12.61
N ALA A 19 -5.78 10.35 -12.29
CA ALA A 19 -4.85 9.51 -13.05
C ALA A 19 -4.87 8.03 -12.63
N GLY A 20 -5.76 7.61 -11.72
CA GLY A 20 -6.06 6.21 -11.42
C GLY A 20 -4.99 5.41 -10.67
N HIS A 21 -3.86 6.01 -10.30
CA HIS A 21 -2.73 5.31 -9.70
C HIS A 21 -2.51 5.63 -8.22
N VAL A 22 -3.29 6.56 -7.65
CA VAL A 22 -3.29 6.81 -6.21
C VAL A 22 -4.69 6.50 -5.68
N LYS A 23 -4.75 5.67 -4.65
CA LYS A 23 -5.97 5.42 -3.87
C LYS A 23 -5.73 5.80 -2.41
N VAL A 24 -6.64 6.60 -1.85
CA VAL A 24 -6.62 7.03 -0.45
C VAL A 24 -7.76 6.35 0.28
N PHE A 25 -7.45 5.67 1.38
CA PHE A 25 -8.39 4.96 2.23
C PHE A 25 -8.59 5.72 3.54
N ASP A 26 -9.85 5.85 3.95
CA ASP A 26 -10.23 6.34 5.27
C ASP A 26 -10.09 5.20 6.29
N SER A 27 -8.89 5.07 6.83
CA SER A 27 -8.40 3.87 7.49
C SER A 27 -8.35 4.00 9.01
N GLN A 28 -9.11 4.93 9.59
CA GLN A 28 -9.15 5.17 11.04
C GLN A 28 -9.55 3.92 11.84
N VAL A 29 -10.32 3.01 11.21
CA VAL A 29 -10.73 1.73 11.80
C VAL A 29 -9.65 0.65 11.74
N LEU A 30 -8.57 0.86 10.98
CA LEU A 30 -7.47 -0.10 10.82
C LEU A 30 -6.32 0.26 11.74
N THR A 31 -5.80 -0.76 12.43
CA THR A 31 -4.55 -0.62 13.17
C THR A 31 -3.36 -0.59 12.21
N ASP A 32 -2.23 -0.07 12.67
CA ASP A 32 -0.98 -0.09 11.90
C ASP A 32 -0.56 -1.53 11.55
N GLN A 33 -0.85 -2.48 12.43
CA GLN A 33 -0.57 -3.89 12.18
C GLN A 33 -1.48 -4.46 11.08
N ASP A 34 -2.75 -4.04 10.98
CA ASP A 34 -3.64 -4.45 9.88
C ASP A 34 -3.13 -3.97 8.54
N ILE A 35 -2.69 -2.71 8.47
CA ILE A 35 -2.12 -2.13 7.25
C ILE A 35 -0.82 -2.84 6.87
N LYS A 36 0.06 -3.13 7.85
CA LYS A 36 1.28 -3.90 7.63
C LYS A 36 1.00 -5.34 7.18
N ASN A 37 -0.01 -5.99 7.75
CA ASN A 37 -0.45 -7.33 7.34
C ASN A 37 -0.95 -7.32 5.89
N TYR A 38 -1.72 -6.30 5.49
CA TYR A 38 -2.15 -6.14 4.12
C TYR A 38 -0.96 -5.92 3.16
N ALA A 39 0.01 -5.08 3.55
CA ALA A 39 1.24 -4.91 2.79
C ALA A 39 2.00 -6.25 2.63
N GLN A 40 2.04 -7.08 3.69
CA GLN A 40 2.64 -8.41 3.63
C GLN A 40 1.87 -9.36 2.72
N GLN A 41 0.54 -9.31 2.72
CA GLN A 41 -0.29 -10.11 1.81
C GLN A 41 0.01 -9.77 0.35
N LEU A 42 0.20 -8.49 0.02
CA LEU A 42 0.59 -8.05 -1.32
C LEU A 42 2.01 -8.49 -1.70
N ALA A 43 2.90 -8.64 -0.73
CA ALA A 43 4.26 -9.14 -0.94
C ALA A 43 4.34 -10.69 -1.05
N GLY A 44 3.24 -11.40 -0.76
CA GLY A 44 3.20 -12.85 -0.71
C GLY A 44 4.14 -13.41 0.36
N ASP A 45 4.90 -14.45 -0.02
CA ASP A 45 5.86 -15.11 0.88
C ASP A 45 7.16 -14.31 1.06
N VAL A 46 7.37 -13.22 0.32
CA VAL A 46 8.55 -12.37 0.47
C VAL A 46 8.36 -11.47 1.69
N PRO A 47 9.20 -11.57 2.73
CA PRO A 47 9.00 -10.81 3.95
C PRO A 47 9.31 -9.32 3.74
N LEU A 48 8.50 -8.46 4.36
CA LEU A 48 8.78 -7.03 4.48
C LEU A 48 9.94 -6.78 5.45
N LYS A 49 11.12 -6.44 4.90
CA LYS A 49 12.31 -6.13 5.70
C LYS A 49 12.38 -4.65 6.01
N GLN A 50 12.56 -4.30 7.27
CA GLN A 50 12.77 -2.91 7.66
C GLN A 50 14.16 -2.46 7.19
N VAL A 51 14.20 -1.41 6.38
CA VAL A 51 15.45 -0.84 5.85
C VAL A 51 15.82 0.49 6.51
N SER A 52 14.83 1.16 7.12
CA SER A 52 15.01 2.31 8.00
C SER A 52 13.79 2.45 8.93
N PRO A 53 13.84 3.30 9.98
CA PRO A 53 12.68 3.54 10.84
C PRO A 53 11.43 3.91 10.03
N GLY A 54 10.38 3.10 10.14
CA GLY A 54 9.12 3.31 9.43
C GLY A 54 9.15 3.03 7.93
N VAL A 55 10.18 2.36 7.39
CA VAL A 55 10.26 1.99 5.96
C VAL A 55 10.61 0.52 5.82
N TYR A 56 9.77 -0.21 5.09
CA TYR A 56 9.88 -1.64 4.86
C TYR A 56 9.83 -1.95 3.38
N LEU A 57 10.68 -2.87 2.93
CA LEU A 57 10.84 -3.21 1.52
C LEU A 57 10.69 -4.72 1.30
N ALA A 58 9.97 -5.08 0.24
CA ALA A 58 9.99 -6.40 -0.36
C ALA A 58 10.30 -6.27 -1.86
N LYS A 59 11.22 -7.10 -2.36
CA LYS A 59 11.54 -7.23 -3.79
C LYS A 59 11.13 -8.63 -4.23
N LEU A 60 10.14 -8.71 -5.11
CA LEU A 60 9.56 -9.97 -5.57
C LEU A 60 10.33 -10.48 -6.79
N SER A 61 10.18 -11.78 -7.09
CA SER A 61 10.90 -12.44 -8.19
C SER A 61 10.51 -11.94 -9.57
N ASP A 62 9.31 -11.39 -9.72
CA ASP A 62 8.78 -10.79 -10.95
C ASP A 62 9.29 -9.35 -11.20
N GLY A 63 10.16 -8.84 -10.32
CA GLY A 63 10.68 -7.48 -10.37
C GLY A 63 9.79 -6.43 -9.67
N THR A 64 8.63 -6.83 -9.12
CA THR A 64 7.79 -5.95 -8.32
C THR A 64 8.55 -5.49 -7.07
N ILE A 65 8.49 -4.20 -6.79
CA ILE A 65 9.01 -3.61 -5.56
C ILE A 65 7.83 -3.09 -4.74
N LEU A 66 7.65 -3.64 -3.54
CA LEU A 66 6.69 -3.16 -2.56
C LEU A 66 7.42 -2.37 -1.47
N ASN A 67 7.03 -1.11 -1.28
CA ASN A 67 7.57 -0.24 -0.23
C ASN A 67 6.44 0.20 0.70
N PHE A 68 6.49 -0.24 1.96
CA PHE A 68 5.56 0.15 3.01
C PHE A 68 6.22 1.18 3.93
N ARG A 69 5.68 2.40 3.97
CA ARG A 69 6.33 3.55 4.62
C ARG A 69 5.38 4.45 5.39
N SER A 70 5.81 4.94 6.54
CA SER A 70 5.10 5.97 7.32
C SER A 70 5.55 7.40 6.97
N VAL A 71 6.67 7.53 6.26
CA VAL A 71 7.20 8.82 5.81
C VAL A 71 6.79 9.11 4.37
N SER A 72 6.21 10.28 4.11
CA SER A 72 5.76 10.70 2.78
C SER A 72 5.78 12.22 2.64
N SER A 73 6.30 12.73 1.52
CA SER A 73 6.25 14.17 1.23
C SER A 73 4.81 14.68 1.13
N SER A 74 3.91 13.85 0.59
CA SER A 74 2.47 14.14 0.47
C SER A 74 1.65 13.92 1.77
N GLN A 75 2.30 13.67 2.90
CA GLN A 75 1.61 13.34 4.16
C GLN A 75 0.75 14.52 4.65
N LYS A 76 1.23 15.76 4.49
CA LYS A 76 0.50 16.96 4.93
C LYS A 76 -0.79 17.16 4.13
N GLU A 77 -0.77 16.81 2.85
CA GLU A 77 -1.88 16.99 1.91
C GLU A 77 -2.90 15.86 2.01
N THR A 78 -2.45 14.63 2.29
CA THR A 78 -3.32 13.44 2.29
C THR A 78 -3.75 12.98 3.68
N GLY A 79 -3.03 13.40 4.73
CA GLY A 79 -3.20 12.88 6.10
C GLY A 79 -2.80 11.42 6.27
N ALA A 80 -2.14 10.81 5.27
CA ALA A 80 -1.81 9.39 5.30
C ALA A 80 -0.80 9.06 6.41
N ARG A 81 -1.16 8.12 7.28
CA ARG A 81 -0.28 7.53 8.30
C ARG A 81 0.69 6.51 7.71
N TRP A 82 0.22 5.77 6.71
CA TRP A 82 1.01 4.77 5.99
C TRP A 82 0.75 4.84 4.49
N THR A 83 1.76 4.52 3.68
CA THR A 83 1.66 4.38 2.23
C THR A 83 2.30 3.07 1.79
N ILE A 84 1.63 2.36 0.88
CA ILE A 84 2.20 1.24 0.12
C ILE A 84 2.45 1.73 -1.31
N ASP A 85 3.71 1.76 -1.73
CA ASP A 85 4.05 1.92 -3.14
C ASP A 85 4.26 0.54 -3.76
N ILE A 86 3.60 0.28 -4.89
CA ILE A 86 3.83 -0.91 -5.73
C ILE A 86 4.45 -0.42 -7.03
N ARG A 87 5.68 -0.85 -7.32
CA ARG A 87 6.46 -0.37 -8.48
C ARG A 87 6.89 -1.54 -9.34
N ASN A 88 7.03 -1.28 -10.63
CA ASN A 88 7.56 -2.23 -11.62
C ASN A 88 6.77 -3.55 -11.73
N SER A 89 5.54 -3.59 -11.22
CA SER A 89 4.74 -4.80 -11.28
C SER A 89 4.26 -5.06 -12.71
N PRO A 90 4.58 -6.24 -13.30
CA PRO A 90 4.06 -6.61 -14.61
C PRO A 90 2.53 -6.56 -14.67
N ALA A 91 1.85 -6.99 -13.59
CA ALA A 91 0.39 -7.00 -13.50
C ALA A 91 -0.24 -5.60 -13.52
N LEU A 92 0.51 -4.56 -13.15
CA LEU A 92 -0.01 -3.18 -13.15
C LEU A 92 0.18 -2.49 -14.49
N LYS A 93 1.13 -2.91 -15.33
CA LYS A 93 1.45 -2.24 -16.61
C LYS A 93 0.24 -2.13 -17.53
N ASP A 94 -0.59 -3.16 -17.56
CA ASP A 94 -1.76 -3.24 -18.46
C ASP A 94 -3.03 -2.61 -17.85
N VAL A 95 -3.04 -2.38 -16.54
CA VAL A 95 -4.22 -1.89 -15.80
C VAL A 95 -4.12 -0.39 -15.51
N VAL A 96 -2.92 0.04 -15.16
CA VAL A 96 -2.62 1.42 -14.80
C VAL A 96 -1.42 1.76 -15.67
N ASN A 97 -1.59 2.65 -16.65
CA ASN A 97 -0.51 3.08 -17.56
C ASN A 97 0.53 3.96 -16.83
N GLN A 98 1.06 3.45 -15.72
CA GLN A 98 1.88 4.09 -14.71
C GLN A 98 2.82 3.05 -14.12
N GLN A 99 4.07 3.45 -13.89
CA GLN A 99 5.09 2.56 -13.34
C GLN A 99 4.92 2.29 -11.84
N LYS A 100 4.03 3.03 -11.18
CA LYS A 100 3.80 3.00 -9.74
C LYS A 100 2.33 3.20 -9.41
N VAL A 101 1.83 2.38 -8.50
CA VAL A 101 0.58 2.61 -7.78
C VAL A 101 0.90 2.96 -6.32
N GLU A 102 0.15 3.90 -5.76
CA GLU A 102 0.21 4.27 -4.34
C GLU A 102 -1.12 4.00 -3.64
N LEU A 103 -1.06 3.25 -2.54
CA LEU A 103 -2.17 3.04 -1.62
C LEU A 103 -1.88 3.82 -0.34
N LYS A 104 -2.68 4.83 -0.02
CA LYS A 104 -2.48 5.72 1.12
C LYS A 104 -3.55 5.46 2.18
N PHE A 105 -3.14 5.32 3.43
CA PHE A 105 -4.00 4.99 4.56
C PHE A 105 -4.03 6.18 5.52
N ARG A 106 -5.14 6.93 5.53
CA ARG A 106 -5.39 8.05 6.43
C ARG A 106 -5.90 7.56 7.77
#